data_AF-A0A3M0WX07-F1
#
_entry.id   AF-A0A3M0WX07-F1
#
_cell.length_a   1.000
_cell.length_b   1.000
_cell.length_c   1.000
_cell.angle_alpha   90.00
_cell.angle_beta   90.00
_cell.angle_gamma   90.00
#
_symmetry.space_group_name_H-M   'P 1'
#
loop_
_entity.id
_entity.type
_entity.pdbx_description
1 polymer ?
#
loop_
_entity_poly.entity_id
_entity_poly.type
_entity_poly.pdbx_seq_one_letter_code
_entity_poly.pdbx_strand_id
1 'polypeptide(L)'
;MPTPKETATTAVTLGEIVYRVATNVGCTREGTTTSNGSTTTLIDSALSQANNYWQGSAVIIIYTNDYKYNFRKISSSVQATGTITFSPALSYSVPANARYSLIKKRYPLDVIIQSINDALMDFAELIYTQDLTANETNEYSVGGDILANLCKVEYKIGESKWRTLYNWKIGVNAWGDQVLLASAPTNATVRLYYTDKHKPIFNDTDTLSPILNEKHIDAIVYRATANAFQWMKNKSNSVDAILLNNIQSYELKAAEELRKNPPNWGIRRTPRFMEVKLG
;
A
#
# COMPACT_ATOMS: atom_id res chain seq x y z
N MET A 1 -26.68 -23.16 4.55
CA MET A 1 -26.36 -21.71 4.66
C MET A 1 -25.60 -21.32 3.40
N PRO A 2 -26.07 -20.32 2.63
CA PRO A 2 -25.34 -19.83 1.47
C PRO A 2 -24.03 -19.19 1.93
N THR A 3 -22.91 -19.65 1.35
CA THR A 3 -21.59 -19.03 1.54
C THR A 3 -21.69 -17.57 1.08
N PRO A 4 -21.30 -16.58 1.90
CA PRO A 4 -21.32 -15.19 1.45
C PRO A 4 -20.49 -15.07 0.18
N LYS A 5 -21.12 -14.55 -0.89
CA LYS A 5 -20.43 -14.26 -2.15
C LYS A 5 -19.42 -13.15 -1.85
N GLU A 6 -18.15 -13.51 -1.79
CA GLU A 6 -17.05 -12.58 -1.63
C GLU A 6 -17.12 -11.58 -2.79
N THR A 7 -17.51 -10.35 -2.49
CA THR A 7 -17.61 -9.30 -3.50
C THR A 7 -16.19 -8.87 -3.79
N ALA A 8 -15.73 -9.02 -5.04
CA ALA A 8 -14.39 -8.65 -5.43
C ALA A 8 -14.12 -7.19 -5.03
N THR A 9 -13.28 -6.99 -4.01
CA THR A 9 -12.87 -5.66 -3.57
C THR A 9 -11.88 -5.15 -4.61
N THR A 10 -12.18 -4.01 -5.24
CA THR A 10 -11.26 -3.40 -6.20
C THR A 10 -9.95 -3.06 -5.48
N ALA A 11 -8.82 -3.49 -6.04
CA ALA A 11 -7.51 -3.23 -5.45
C ALA A 11 -7.26 -1.72 -5.43
N VAL A 12 -6.98 -1.17 -4.24
CA VAL A 12 -6.64 0.25 -4.07
C VAL A 12 -5.17 0.47 -4.41
N THR A 13 -4.91 1.43 -5.28
CA THR A 13 -3.57 1.75 -5.78
C THR A 13 -2.90 2.85 -4.95
N LEU A 14 -1.56 2.93 -5.00
CA LEU A 14 -0.82 4.04 -4.41
C LEU A 14 -1.32 5.39 -4.92
N GLY A 15 -1.62 5.49 -6.21
CA GLY A 15 -2.12 6.73 -6.80
C GLY A 15 -3.38 7.26 -6.12
N GLU A 16 -4.31 6.37 -5.76
CA GLU A 16 -5.53 6.75 -5.05
C GLU A 16 -5.22 7.30 -3.65
N ILE A 17 -4.32 6.65 -2.93
CA ILE A 17 -3.91 7.07 -1.58
C ILE A 17 -3.19 8.41 -1.65
N VAL A 18 -2.28 8.59 -2.61
CA VAL A 18 -1.58 9.87 -2.86
C VAL A 18 -2.59 11.00 -3.09
N TYR A 19 -3.62 10.76 -3.89
CA TYR A 19 -4.68 11.74 -4.12
C TYR A 19 -5.45 12.10 -2.85
N ARG A 20 -5.86 11.10 -2.06
CA ARG A 20 -6.56 11.31 -0.78
C ARG A 20 -5.71 12.10 0.22
N VAL A 21 -4.43 11.72 0.38
CA VAL A 21 -3.49 12.42 1.27
C VAL A 21 -3.23 13.85 0.80
N ALA A 22 -2.97 14.05 -0.50
CA ALA A 22 -2.74 15.37 -1.07
C ALA A 22 -3.94 16.31 -0.88
N THR A 23 -5.16 15.76 -0.99
CA THR A 23 -6.41 16.48 -0.73
C THR A 23 -6.54 16.86 0.74
N ASN A 24 -6.27 15.93 1.66
CA ASN A 24 -6.34 16.18 3.10
C ASN A 24 -5.35 17.28 3.56
N VAL A 25 -4.13 17.31 3.00
CA VAL A 25 -3.16 18.37 3.32
C VAL A 25 -3.45 19.71 2.59
N GLY A 26 -4.52 19.77 1.79
CA GLY A 26 -4.96 20.98 1.09
C GLY A 26 -3.98 21.45 0.00
N CYS A 27 -3.19 20.54 -0.56
CA CYS A 27 -2.17 20.88 -1.56
C CYS A 27 -2.58 20.58 -3.00
N THR A 28 -3.82 20.13 -3.22
CA THR A 28 -4.37 19.85 -4.54
C THR A 28 -5.00 21.09 -5.19
N ARG A 29 -5.01 21.09 -6.52
CA ARG A 29 -5.86 21.95 -7.36
C ARG A 29 -6.39 21.09 -8.50
N GLU A 30 -7.71 20.91 -8.53
CA GLU A 30 -8.35 20.17 -9.61
C GLU A 30 -8.55 21.04 -10.87
N GLY A 31 -8.61 20.37 -12.01
CA GLY A 31 -8.91 20.97 -13.31
C GLY A 31 -9.42 19.93 -14.30
N THR A 32 -9.79 20.42 -15.48
CA THR A 32 -10.27 19.60 -16.60
C THR A 32 -9.49 19.99 -17.85
N THR A 33 -8.95 19.02 -18.56
CA THR A 33 -8.18 19.29 -19.79
C THR A 33 -9.07 19.92 -20.86
N THR A 34 -8.58 20.95 -21.52
CA THR A 34 -9.34 21.66 -22.57
C THR A 34 -9.04 21.13 -23.97
N SER A 35 -7.98 20.35 -24.13
CA SER A 35 -7.56 19.77 -25.42
C SER A 35 -6.82 18.46 -25.22
N ASN A 36 -6.70 17.68 -26.30
CA ASN A 36 -5.92 16.45 -26.29
C ASN A 36 -4.45 16.76 -26.03
N GLY A 37 -3.91 16.17 -24.98
CA GLY A 37 -2.48 16.13 -24.71
C GLY A 37 -1.80 14.94 -25.41
N SER A 38 -0.62 14.59 -24.91
CA SER A 38 0.14 13.42 -25.35
C SER A 38 0.41 12.50 -24.16
N THR A 39 1.27 11.49 -24.34
CA THR A 39 1.79 10.67 -23.25
C THR A 39 2.71 11.44 -22.30
N THR A 40 3.17 12.64 -22.66
CA THR A 40 4.08 13.46 -21.84
C THR A 40 3.52 14.84 -21.52
N THR A 41 2.32 15.15 -22.01
CA THR A 41 1.72 16.48 -21.86
C THR A 41 0.25 16.42 -21.51
N LEU A 42 -0.18 17.36 -20.69
CA LEU A 42 -1.56 17.69 -20.40
C LEU A 42 -1.80 19.13 -20.85
N ILE A 43 -2.95 19.40 -21.48
CA ILE A 43 -3.30 20.75 -21.95
C ILE A 43 -4.56 21.22 -21.23
N ASP A 44 -4.43 22.31 -20.47
CA ASP A 44 -5.55 23.06 -19.89
C ASP A 44 -5.31 24.55 -20.06
N SER A 45 -5.93 25.12 -21.09
CA SER A 45 -5.85 26.54 -21.43
C SER A 45 -6.50 27.49 -20.41
N ALA A 46 -7.21 26.98 -19.40
CA ALA A 46 -7.70 27.77 -18.28
C ALA A 46 -6.62 28.00 -17.19
N LEU A 47 -5.46 27.34 -17.31
CA LEU A 47 -4.33 27.58 -16.42
C LEU A 47 -3.68 28.95 -16.72
N SER A 48 -3.77 29.83 -15.74
CA SER A 48 -3.30 31.22 -15.85
C SER A 48 -1.92 31.49 -15.24
N GLN A 49 -1.27 30.47 -14.67
CA GLN A 49 0.00 30.63 -13.97
C GLN A 49 1.15 30.86 -14.94
N ALA A 50 2.17 31.63 -14.52
CA ALA A 50 3.34 31.92 -15.34
C ALA A 50 4.09 30.65 -15.79
N ASN A 51 4.92 30.81 -16.83
CA ASN A 51 5.78 29.74 -17.31
C ASN A 51 6.59 29.11 -16.16
N ASN A 52 6.65 27.78 -16.14
CA ASN A 52 7.32 26.95 -15.14
C ASN A 52 6.84 27.10 -13.69
N TYR A 53 5.71 27.77 -13.44
CA TYR A 53 5.12 27.84 -12.10
C TYR A 53 4.93 26.44 -11.49
N TRP A 54 4.47 25.47 -12.29
CA TRP A 54 4.21 24.10 -11.85
C TRP A 54 5.44 23.19 -11.87
N GLN A 55 6.60 23.62 -12.35
CA GLN A 55 7.80 22.77 -12.44
C GLN A 55 8.25 22.19 -11.07
N GLY A 56 8.37 20.88 -10.95
CA GLY A 56 8.68 20.19 -9.67
C GLY A 56 7.45 19.93 -8.79
N SER A 57 6.26 20.31 -9.26
CA SER A 57 4.97 19.82 -8.73
C SER A 57 4.67 18.42 -9.29
N ALA A 58 3.53 17.85 -8.94
CA ALA A 58 3.03 16.62 -9.58
C ALA A 58 1.63 16.82 -10.14
N VAL A 59 1.27 16.00 -11.12
CA VAL A 59 -0.09 15.87 -11.66
C VAL A 59 -0.59 14.47 -11.35
N ILE A 60 -1.87 14.35 -10.97
CA ILE A 60 -2.60 13.09 -10.84
C ILE A 60 -3.76 13.13 -11.83
N ILE A 61 -3.91 12.09 -12.64
CA ILE A 61 -5.07 11.96 -13.53
C ILE A 61 -6.19 11.25 -12.75
N ILE A 62 -7.27 11.96 -12.42
CA ILE A 62 -8.35 11.42 -11.57
C ILE A 62 -9.27 10.52 -12.39
N TYR A 63 -9.64 10.97 -13.59
CA TYR A 63 -10.64 10.27 -14.41
C TYR A 63 -10.24 10.27 -15.88
N THR A 64 -9.84 9.08 -16.33
CA THR A 64 -10.04 8.60 -17.70
C THR A 64 -10.68 7.21 -17.57
N ASN A 65 -11.37 6.74 -18.61
CA ASN A 65 -12.20 5.53 -18.53
C ASN A 65 -11.44 4.30 -17.99
N ASP A 66 -10.13 4.20 -18.23
CA ASP A 66 -9.31 3.03 -17.87
C ASP A 66 -8.11 3.34 -16.94
N TYR A 67 -7.77 4.62 -16.77
CA TYR A 67 -6.50 5.02 -16.14
C TYR A 67 -6.72 6.06 -15.05
N LYS A 68 -7.16 5.59 -13.89
CA LYS A 68 -7.43 6.43 -12.71
C LYS A 68 -6.22 6.47 -11.78
N TYR A 69 -5.99 7.65 -11.24
CA TYR A 69 -4.97 7.98 -10.25
C TYR A 69 -3.51 7.81 -10.67
N ASN A 70 -3.21 7.74 -11.97
CA ASN A 70 -1.81 7.79 -12.41
C ASN A 70 -1.20 9.16 -12.11
N PHE A 71 -0.03 9.19 -11.48
CA PHE A 71 0.64 10.44 -11.12
C PHE A 71 1.99 10.60 -11.82
N ARG A 72 2.37 11.83 -12.16
CA ARG A 72 3.67 12.15 -12.78
C ARG A 72 4.24 13.45 -12.22
N LYS A 73 5.57 13.57 -12.20
CA LYS A 73 6.26 14.82 -11.84
C LYS A 73 6.25 15.77 -13.03
N ILE A 74 5.94 17.03 -12.78
CA ILE A 74 5.88 18.09 -13.80
C ILE A 74 7.28 18.63 -14.05
N SER A 75 7.74 18.56 -15.30
CA SER A 75 9.06 19.04 -15.74
C SER A 75 9.03 20.48 -16.25
N SER A 76 7.93 20.92 -16.86
CA SER A 76 7.74 22.29 -17.35
C SER A 76 6.26 22.66 -17.47
N SER A 77 5.96 23.96 -17.50
CA SER A 77 4.62 24.46 -17.81
C SER A 77 4.66 25.72 -18.67
N VAL A 78 3.78 25.82 -19.67
CA VAL A 78 3.71 26.96 -20.59
C VAL A 78 2.36 27.65 -20.42
N GLN A 79 2.38 28.92 -20.02
CA GLN A 79 1.19 29.72 -19.74
C GLN A 79 0.34 29.96 -20.99
N ALA A 80 0.98 30.34 -22.10
CA ALA A 80 0.28 30.74 -23.33
C ALA A 80 -0.63 29.64 -23.89
N THR A 81 -0.25 28.37 -23.71
CA THR A 81 -0.99 27.20 -24.20
C THR A 81 -1.64 26.40 -23.09
N GLY A 82 -1.37 26.71 -21.82
CA GLY A 82 -1.78 25.88 -20.69
C GLY A 82 -1.17 24.47 -20.69
N THR A 83 -0.02 24.29 -21.35
CA THR A 83 0.61 22.97 -21.48
C THR A 83 1.43 22.66 -20.23
N ILE A 84 1.15 21.53 -19.60
CA ILE A 84 1.94 20.92 -18.55
C ILE A 84 2.70 19.74 -19.17
N THR A 85 4.03 19.74 -19.04
CA THR A 85 4.88 18.62 -19.45
C THR A 85 5.31 17.85 -18.22
N PHE A 86 5.32 16.52 -18.30
CA PHE A 86 5.69 15.66 -17.18
C PHE A 86 6.55 14.49 -17.64
N SER A 87 7.26 13.90 -16.67
CA SER A 87 8.12 12.73 -16.86
C SER A 87 8.04 11.82 -15.62
N PRO A 88 8.07 10.48 -15.77
CA PRO A 88 8.10 9.72 -17.04
C PRO A 88 6.81 9.84 -17.87
N ALA A 89 6.81 9.33 -19.11
CA ALA A 89 5.61 9.30 -19.94
C ALA A 89 4.51 8.40 -19.31
N LEU A 90 3.25 8.70 -19.61
CA LEU A 90 2.11 7.82 -19.40
C LEU A 90 2.07 6.75 -20.49
N SER A 91 1.39 5.63 -20.22
CA SER A 91 1.12 4.60 -21.23
C SER A 91 0.03 4.99 -22.24
N TYR A 92 -0.61 6.15 -22.06
CA TYR A 92 -1.72 6.66 -22.87
C TYR A 92 -1.61 8.17 -23.06
N SER A 93 -2.20 8.66 -24.14
CA SER A 93 -2.35 10.11 -24.36
C SER A 93 -3.47 10.67 -23.49
N VAL A 94 -3.24 11.81 -22.85
CA VAL A 94 -4.27 12.47 -22.03
C VAL A 94 -5.37 13.04 -22.94
N PRO A 95 -6.62 12.56 -22.86
CA PRO A 95 -7.69 13.07 -23.71
C PRO A 95 -8.15 14.46 -23.25
N ALA A 96 -8.85 15.19 -24.12
CA ALA A 96 -9.64 16.35 -23.72
C ALA A 96 -10.75 15.94 -22.72
N ASN A 97 -11.19 16.89 -21.88
CA ASN A 97 -12.18 16.68 -20.82
C ASN A 97 -11.79 15.66 -19.73
N ALA A 98 -10.51 15.28 -19.64
CA ALA A 98 -9.99 14.46 -18.55
C ALA A 98 -9.91 15.30 -17.26
N ARG A 99 -10.34 14.71 -16.13
CA ARG A 99 -10.17 15.34 -14.81
C ARG A 99 -8.78 15.04 -14.27
N TYR A 100 -8.13 16.07 -13.73
CA TYR A 100 -6.81 15.96 -13.15
C TYR A 100 -6.70 16.78 -11.86
N SER A 101 -5.66 16.50 -11.08
CA SER A 101 -5.28 17.24 -9.87
C SER A 101 -3.81 17.62 -9.93
N LEU A 102 -3.49 18.87 -9.62
CA LEU A 102 -2.13 19.35 -9.45
C LEU A 102 -1.76 19.38 -7.97
N ILE A 103 -0.70 18.67 -7.61
CA ILE A 103 -0.12 18.69 -6.26
C ILE A 103 0.90 19.81 -6.19
N LYS A 104 0.64 20.84 -5.39
CA LYS A 104 1.55 21.97 -5.19
C LYS A 104 2.88 21.53 -4.57
N LYS A 105 3.98 22.20 -4.95
CA LYS A 105 5.35 21.98 -4.42
C LYS A 105 5.49 22.09 -2.89
N ARG A 106 4.49 22.66 -2.19
CA ARG A 106 4.46 22.74 -0.73
C ARG A 106 4.63 21.36 -0.09
N TYR A 107 3.99 20.34 -0.67
CA TYR A 107 4.15 18.94 -0.30
C TYR A 107 4.63 18.18 -1.55
N PRO A 108 5.96 18.00 -1.71
CA PRO A 108 6.50 17.26 -2.84
C PRO A 108 5.92 15.84 -2.88
N LEU A 109 5.70 15.31 -4.09
CA LEU A 109 5.15 13.97 -4.29
C LEU A 109 5.96 12.89 -3.53
N ASP A 110 7.29 12.98 -3.54
CA ASP A 110 8.17 12.02 -2.86
C ASP A 110 7.91 12.00 -1.35
N VAL A 111 7.61 13.15 -0.75
CA VAL A 111 7.30 13.26 0.68
C VAL A 111 5.95 12.62 0.98
N ILE A 112 4.96 12.78 0.11
CA ILE A 112 3.66 12.14 0.26
C ILE A 112 3.81 10.61 0.17
N ILE A 113 4.55 10.11 -0.83
CA ILE A 113 4.82 8.67 -0.98
C ILE A 113 5.58 8.12 0.23
N GLN A 114 6.61 8.83 0.70
CA GLN A 114 7.34 8.44 1.91
C GLN A 114 6.43 8.40 3.13
N SER A 115 5.58 9.43 3.31
CA SER A 115 4.63 9.49 4.43
C SER A 115 3.63 8.35 4.42
N ILE A 116 3.21 7.89 3.23
CA ILE A 116 2.36 6.71 3.04
C ILE A 116 3.12 5.44 3.41
N ASN A 117 4.36 5.26 2.94
CA ASN A 117 5.17 4.10 3.28
C ASN A 117 5.49 4.02 4.78
N ASP A 118 5.78 5.16 5.42
CA ASP A 118 5.97 5.22 6.87
C ASP A 118 4.68 4.82 7.60
N ALA A 119 3.51 5.29 7.14
CA ALA A 119 2.22 4.89 7.69
C ALA A 119 1.92 3.39 7.48
N LEU A 120 2.33 2.80 6.36
CA LEU A 120 2.20 1.37 6.07
C LEU A 120 3.12 0.51 6.94
N MET A 121 4.34 1.00 7.23
CA MET A 121 5.30 0.30 8.09
C MET A 121 4.96 0.40 9.58
N ASP A 122 4.32 1.51 9.98
CA ASP A 122 3.74 1.72 11.32
C ASP A 122 2.42 0.96 11.49
N PHE A 123 1.77 0.59 10.39
CA PHE A 123 0.56 -0.23 10.43
C PHE A 123 0.90 -1.61 11.03
N ALA A 124 -0.10 -2.22 11.67
CA ALA A 124 0.09 -3.51 12.33
C ALA A 124 0.55 -4.59 11.33
N GLU A 125 1.21 -5.62 11.87
CA GLU A 125 1.57 -6.80 11.10
C GLU A 125 0.32 -7.42 10.44
N LEU A 126 0.45 -7.73 9.15
CA LEU A 126 -0.59 -8.36 8.34
C LEU A 126 -0.36 -9.87 8.32
N ILE A 127 -1.44 -10.64 8.32
CA ILE A 127 -1.37 -12.10 8.23
C ILE A 127 -1.47 -12.51 6.77
N TYR A 128 -0.35 -12.94 6.23
CA TYR A 128 -0.25 -13.49 4.89
C TYR A 128 -0.45 -14.99 4.88
N THR A 129 -0.86 -15.52 3.73
CA THR A 129 -0.95 -16.96 3.48
C THR A 129 -0.10 -17.35 2.28
N GLN A 130 0.61 -18.47 2.41
CA GLN A 130 1.29 -19.11 1.29
C GLN A 130 0.86 -20.57 1.20
N ASP A 131 0.38 -20.98 0.03
CA ASP A 131 0.03 -22.37 -0.26
C ASP A 131 1.25 -23.07 -0.88
N LEU A 132 1.59 -24.23 -0.32
CA LEU A 132 2.64 -25.13 -0.76
C LEU A 132 2.01 -26.45 -1.20
N THR A 133 2.51 -27.00 -2.29
CA THR A 133 2.15 -28.36 -2.71
C THR A 133 2.99 -29.34 -1.90
N ALA A 134 2.37 -30.31 -1.22
CA ALA A 134 3.12 -31.28 -0.44
C ALA A 134 4.09 -32.08 -1.32
N ASN A 135 5.32 -32.23 -0.85
CA ASN A 135 6.31 -33.14 -1.41
C ASN A 135 6.46 -34.37 -0.49
N GLU A 136 7.14 -35.40 -0.96
CA GLU A 136 7.34 -36.64 -0.20
C GLU A 136 8.31 -36.46 0.99
N THR A 137 9.11 -35.40 1.01
CA THR A 137 10.22 -35.24 1.95
C THR A 137 9.82 -34.64 3.29
N ASN A 138 8.58 -34.15 3.47
CA ASN A 138 8.14 -33.42 4.68
C ASN A 138 8.94 -32.14 5.00
N GLU A 139 9.83 -31.73 4.10
CA GLU A 139 10.72 -30.58 4.24
C GLU A 139 10.38 -29.53 3.18
N TYR A 140 10.07 -28.33 3.64
CA TYR A 140 9.66 -27.22 2.78
C TYR A 140 10.60 -26.04 2.96
N SER A 141 11.36 -25.75 1.91
CA SER A 141 12.14 -24.52 1.83
C SER A 141 11.20 -23.34 1.58
N VAL A 142 11.25 -22.37 2.47
CA VAL A 142 10.47 -21.12 2.40
C VAL A 142 11.39 -19.97 2.76
N GLY A 143 11.01 -18.75 2.39
CA GLY A 143 11.83 -17.57 2.69
C GLY A 143 12.05 -17.39 4.19
N GLY A 144 13.25 -16.93 4.58
CA GLY A 144 13.60 -16.72 6.00
C GLY A 144 12.61 -15.82 6.75
N ASP A 145 12.08 -14.78 6.09
CA ASP A 145 11.08 -13.88 6.66
C ASP A 145 9.77 -14.59 7.04
N ILE A 146 9.38 -15.60 6.26
CA ILE A 146 8.18 -16.42 6.51
C ILE A 146 8.41 -17.30 7.73
N LEU A 147 9.60 -17.89 7.87
CA LEU A 147 9.94 -18.76 8.99
C LEU A 147 10.00 -18.00 10.31
N ALA A 148 10.67 -16.85 10.30
CA ALA A 148 10.80 -15.98 11.48
C ALA A 148 9.43 -15.54 12.02
N ASN A 149 8.43 -15.45 11.14
CA ASN A 149 7.11 -14.96 11.48
C ASN A 149 5.98 -15.99 11.28
N LEU A 150 6.31 -17.28 11.22
CA LEU A 150 5.34 -18.33 11.02
C LEU A 150 4.41 -18.45 12.23
N CYS A 151 3.10 -18.33 12.00
CA CYS A 151 2.08 -18.28 13.05
C CYS A 151 1.25 -19.55 13.12
N LYS A 152 0.89 -20.12 11.96
CA LYS A 152 0.00 -21.28 11.87
C LYS A 152 0.27 -22.06 10.59
N VAL A 153 0.11 -23.38 10.65
CA VAL A 153 0.18 -24.27 9.50
C VAL A 153 -1.13 -25.02 9.40
N GLU A 154 -1.73 -25.03 8.21
CA GLU A 154 -2.89 -25.85 7.89
C GLU A 154 -2.60 -26.77 6.72
N TYR A 155 -3.42 -27.80 6.57
CA TYR A 155 -3.38 -28.67 5.41
C TYR A 155 -4.79 -29.08 4.97
N LYS A 156 -4.94 -29.45 3.71
CA LYS A 156 -6.13 -30.12 3.17
C LYS A 156 -5.73 -31.20 2.17
N ILE A 157 -6.56 -32.22 2.00
CA ILE A 157 -6.42 -33.25 0.97
C ILE A 157 -7.56 -33.09 -0.03
N GLY A 158 -7.26 -32.87 -1.31
CA GLY A 158 -8.26 -32.57 -2.33
C GLY A 158 -9.15 -31.38 -1.94
N GLU A 159 -10.48 -31.59 -1.97
CA GLU A 159 -11.49 -30.57 -1.64
C GLU A 159 -11.92 -30.56 -0.17
N SER A 160 -11.21 -31.28 0.71
CA SER A 160 -11.54 -31.29 2.13
C SER A 160 -11.33 -29.93 2.82
N LYS A 161 -11.98 -29.76 3.97
CA LYS A 161 -11.80 -28.58 4.83
C LYS A 161 -10.36 -28.50 5.33
N TRP A 162 -9.84 -27.27 5.44
CA TRP A 162 -8.55 -26.99 6.08
C TRP A 162 -8.53 -27.51 7.52
N ARG A 163 -7.44 -28.21 7.87
CA ARG A 163 -7.17 -28.71 9.22
C ARG A 163 -5.87 -28.12 9.72
N THR A 164 -5.87 -27.64 10.96
CA THR A 164 -4.65 -27.14 11.60
C THR A 164 -3.68 -28.29 11.87
N LEU A 165 -2.45 -28.12 11.43
CA LEU A 165 -1.34 -29.00 11.75
C LEU A 165 -0.64 -28.45 12.99
N TYR A 166 -0.59 -29.24 14.06
CA TYR A 166 0.03 -28.81 15.33
C TYR A 166 1.48 -29.26 15.48
N ASN A 167 1.91 -30.24 14.68
CA ASN A 167 3.22 -30.90 14.81
C ASN A 167 4.17 -30.46 13.69
N TRP A 168 4.34 -29.15 13.51
CA TRP A 168 5.36 -28.57 12.65
C TRP A 168 6.49 -27.98 13.50
N LYS A 169 7.69 -27.90 12.92
CA LYS A 169 8.85 -27.24 13.54
C LYS A 169 9.69 -26.54 12.47
N ILE A 170 10.51 -25.59 12.89
CA ILE A 170 11.52 -24.98 12.04
C ILE A 170 12.79 -25.82 12.18
N GLY A 171 13.29 -26.35 11.06
CA GLY A 171 14.56 -27.04 10.97
C GLY A 171 15.61 -26.13 10.36
N VAL A 172 16.85 -26.21 10.86
CA VAL A 172 18.01 -25.52 10.27
C VAL A 172 18.88 -26.59 9.61
N ASN A 173 19.17 -26.45 8.32
CA ASN A 173 20.09 -27.35 7.62
C ASN A 173 21.20 -26.56 6.89
N ALA A 174 22.17 -27.26 6.30
CA ALA A 174 23.31 -26.64 5.61
C ALA A 174 22.91 -25.77 4.40
N TRP A 175 21.67 -25.90 3.92
CA TRP A 175 21.10 -25.21 2.77
C TRP A 175 20.07 -24.14 3.14
N GLY A 176 19.81 -23.93 4.43
CA GLY A 176 18.89 -22.91 4.96
C GLY A 176 17.87 -23.45 5.95
N ASP A 177 17.04 -22.53 6.46
CA ASP A 177 15.96 -22.86 7.36
C ASP A 177 14.76 -23.43 6.58
N GLN A 178 14.06 -24.41 7.14
CA GLN A 178 12.96 -25.11 6.51
C GLN A 178 11.81 -25.34 7.48
N VAL A 179 10.58 -25.43 6.97
CA VAL A 179 9.46 -25.98 7.74
C VAL A 179 9.50 -27.50 7.64
N LEU A 180 9.65 -28.16 8.79
CA LEU A 180 9.60 -29.61 8.93
C LEU A 180 8.21 -30.00 9.44
N LEU A 181 7.51 -30.85 8.68
CA LEU A 181 6.21 -31.38 9.06
C LEU A 181 6.39 -32.79 9.62
N ALA A 182 5.95 -33.07 10.84
CA ALA A 182 6.14 -34.40 11.44
C ALA A 182 5.44 -35.52 10.64
N SER A 183 4.33 -35.20 9.99
CA SER A 183 3.63 -36.08 9.06
C SER A 183 2.73 -35.24 8.15
N ALA A 184 3.25 -34.82 6.99
CA ALA A 184 2.38 -34.26 5.96
C ALA A 184 1.62 -35.42 5.32
N PRO A 185 0.29 -35.35 5.17
CA PRO A 185 -0.42 -36.35 4.40
C PRO A 185 0.04 -36.29 2.94
N THR A 186 0.25 -37.46 2.33
CA THR A 186 0.52 -37.56 0.88
C THR A 186 -0.59 -36.85 0.10
N ASN A 187 -0.22 -36.10 -0.94
CA ASN A 187 -1.15 -35.32 -1.77
C ASN A 187 -1.92 -34.21 -1.04
N ALA A 188 -1.39 -33.68 0.06
CA ALA A 188 -1.97 -32.52 0.72
C ALA A 188 -1.53 -31.18 0.08
N THR A 189 -2.37 -30.16 0.18
CA THR A 189 -1.93 -28.76 0.08
C THR A 189 -1.68 -28.26 1.49
N VAL A 190 -0.51 -27.69 1.73
CA VAL A 190 -0.14 -27.08 3.02
C VAL A 190 -0.28 -25.57 2.88
N ARG A 191 -0.88 -24.90 3.86
CA ARG A 191 -1.00 -23.44 3.93
C ARG A 191 -0.24 -22.93 5.14
N LEU A 192 0.71 -22.06 4.89
CA LEU A 192 1.44 -21.33 5.92
C LEU A 192 0.76 -20.00 6.16
N TYR A 193 0.54 -19.67 7.42
CA TYR A 193 0.09 -18.36 7.88
C TYR A 193 1.26 -17.69 8.59
N TYR A 194 1.67 -16.52 8.13
CA TYR A 194 2.78 -15.78 8.70
C TYR A 194 2.43 -14.30 8.83
N THR A 195 3.02 -13.63 9.81
CA THR A 195 2.87 -12.18 9.99
C THR A 195 3.97 -11.44 9.26
N ASP A 196 3.66 -10.40 8.50
CA ASP A 196 4.68 -9.54 7.92
C ASP A 196 4.15 -8.10 7.81
N LYS A 197 5.05 -7.14 7.67
CA LYS A 197 4.68 -5.76 7.39
C LYS A 197 4.29 -5.60 5.93
N HIS A 198 3.50 -4.57 5.64
CA HIS A 198 3.24 -4.20 4.26
C HIS A 198 4.54 -3.71 3.60
N LYS A 199 4.83 -4.20 2.39
CA LYS A 199 6.04 -3.80 1.64
C LYS A 199 5.88 -2.37 1.13
N PRO A 200 6.95 -1.55 1.15
CA PRO A 200 6.86 -0.21 0.60
C PRO A 200 6.49 -0.24 -0.89
N ILE A 201 5.69 0.75 -1.28
CA ILE A 201 5.17 0.94 -2.64
C ILE A 201 5.67 2.26 -3.21
N PHE A 202 5.90 2.31 -4.52
CA PHE A 202 6.59 3.42 -5.17
C PHE A 202 5.90 3.91 -6.46
N ASN A 203 5.29 3.00 -7.21
CA ASN A 203 4.63 3.34 -8.47
C ASN A 203 3.13 3.56 -8.26
N ASP A 204 2.54 4.39 -9.11
CA ASP A 204 1.11 4.69 -9.09
C ASP A 204 0.21 3.48 -9.29
N THR A 205 0.70 2.45 -9.98
CA THR A 205 0.01 1.17 -10.19
C THR A 205 0.25 0.15 -9.07
N ASP A 206 1.18 0.40 -8.14
CA ASP A 206 1.41 -0.51 -7.02
C ASP A 206 0.15 -0.56 -6.16
N THR A 207 -0.28 -1.76 -5.77
CA THR A 207 -1.51 -1.98 -5.01
C THR A 207 -1.24 -2.25 -3.55
N LEU A 208 -2.17 -1.84 -2.70
CA LEU A 208 -2.19 -2.29 -1.31
C LEU A 208 -2.42 -3.79 -1.22
N SER A 209 -1.98 -4.38 -0.10
CA SER A 209 -2.26 -5.78 0.17
C SER A 209 -3.78 -6.00 0.20
N PRO A 210 -4.29 -7.06 -0.45
CA PRO A 210 -5.73 -7.36 -0.44
C PRO A 210 -6.26 -7.69 0.97
N ILE A 211 -5.38 -7.92 1.96
CA ILE A 211 -5.74 -8.10 3.38
C ILE A 211 -6.26 -6.78 3.98
N LEU A 212 -5.85 -5.63 3.44
CA LEU A 212 -6.31 -4.32 3.89
C LEU A 212 -7.71 -4.04 3.32
N ASN A 213 -8.70 -3.94 4.19
CA ASN A 213 -10.05 -3.52 3.81
C ASN A 213 -10.12 -1.98 3.66
N GLU A 214 -11.19 -1.47 3.06
CA GLU A 214 -11.41 -0.03 2.84
C GLU A 214 -11.24 0.82 4.11
N LYS A 215 -11.61 0.29 5.27
CA LYS A 215 -11.53 1.02 6.53
C LYS A 215 -10.10 1.11 7.07
N HIS A 216 -9.26 0.10 6.80
CA HIS A 216 -7.83 0.18 7.07
C HIS A 216 -7.17 1.26 6.18
N ILE A 217 -7.68 1.45 4.96
CA ILE A 217 -7.16 2.45 4.03
C ILE A 217 -7.37 3.87 4.58
N ASP A 218 -8.54 4.15 5.16
CA ASP A 218 -8.78 5.46 5.79
C ASP A 218 -7.83 5.72 6.96
N ALA A 219 -7.57 4.72 7.79
CA ALA A 219 -6.58 4.83 8.87
C ALA A 219 -5.16 5.13 8.33
N ILE A 220 -4.74 4.45 7.26
CA ILE A 220 -3.45 4.67 6.59
C ILE A 220 -3.40 6.10 6.00
N VAL A 221 -4.46 6.54 5.32
CA VAL A 221 -4.55 7.89 4.74
C VAL A 221 -4.44 8.96 5.84
N TYR A 222 -5.14 8.81 6.96
CA TYR A 222 -5.05 9.76 8.07
C TYR A 222 -3.66 9.79 8.71
N ARG A 223 -3.05 8.63 8.95
CA ARG A 223 -1.69 8.54 9.49
C ARG A 223 -0.67 9.17 8.52
N ALA A 224 -0.75 8.86 7.23
CA ALA A 224 0.10 9.46 6.21
C ALA A 224 -0.09 10.98 6.10
N THR A 225 -1.31 11.48 6.29
CA THR A 225 -1.61 12.91 6.35
C THR A 225 -0.91 13.57 7.55
N ALA A 226 -0.96 12.95 8.74
CA ALA A 226 -0.26 13.44 9.92
C ALA A 226 1.26 13.47 9.71
N ASN A 227 1.82 12.41 9.13
CA ASN A 227 3.25 12.33 8.77
C ASN A 227 3.66 13.46 7.81
N ALA A 228 2.83 13.76 6.81
CA ALA A 228 3.09 14.86 5.87
C ALA A 228 3.08 16.23 6.58
N PHE A 229 2.13 16.48 7.50
CA PHE A 229 2.13 17.71 8.31
C PHE A 229 3.36 17.78 9.23
N GLN A 230 3.77 16.67 9.83
CA GLN A 230 4.98 16.61 10.67
C GLN A 230 6.24 16.94 9.86
N TRP A 231 6.35 16.44 8.63
CA TRP A 231 7.44 16.83 7.73
C TRP A 231 7.44 18.34 7.44
N MET A 232 6.27 18.93 7.18
CA MET A 232 6.16 20.38 6.91
C MET A 232 6.55 21.22 8.14
N LYS A 233 6.13 20.79 9.34
CA LYS A 233 6.54 21.40 10.61
C LYS A 233 8.06 21.37 10.76
N ASN A 234 8.67 20.19 10.55
CA ASN A 234 10.13 20.03 10.65
C ASN A 234 10.87 20.87 9.60
N LYS A 235 10.38 20.92 8.36
CA LYS A 235 10.98 21.70 7.27
C LYS A 235 10.92 23.21 7.50
N SER A 236 9.80 23.71 8.02
CA SER A 236 9.63 25.15 8.26
C SER A 236 10.26 25.63 9.57
N ASN A 237 10.67 24.70 10.44
CA ASN A 237 11.05 24.98 11.83
C ASN A 237 10.03 25.87 12.56
N SER A 238 8.76 25.78 12.17
CA SER A 238 7.70 26.65 12.65
C SER A 238 7.02 26.05 13.87
N VAL A 239 6.74 26.90 14.86
CA VAL A 239 5.92 26.56 16.04
C VAL A 239 4.44 26.82 15.76
N ASP A 240 4.01 26.60 14.51
CA ASP A 240 2.63 26.84 14.07
C ASP A 240 1.66 25.92 14.82
N ALA A 241 0.88 26.50 15.72
CA ALA A 241 -0.11 25.80 16.51
C ALA A 241 -1.19 25.12 15.63
N ILE A 242 -1.47 25.67 14.45
CA ILE A 242 -2.44 25.08 13.52
C ILE A 242 -1.90 23.76 12.96
N LEU A 243 -0.62 23.71 12.58
CA LEU A 243 0.01 22.47 12.12
C LEU A 243 0.00 21.41 13.22
N LEU A 244 0.30 21.79 14.47
CA LEU A 244 0.28 20.85 15.59
C LEU A 244 -1.13 20.29 15.84
N ASN A 245 -2.15 21.14 15.83
CA ASN A 245 -3.54 20.73 16.00
C ASN A 245 -3.99 19.79 14.86
N ASN A 246 -3.56 20.06 13.62
CA ASN A 246 -3.85 19.20 12.49
C ASN A 246 -3.19 17.81 12.64
N ILE A 247 -1.92 17.75 13.06
CA ILE A 247 -1.22 16.49 13.32
C ILE A 247 -2.02 15.66 14.34
N GLN A 248 -2.33 16.24 15.50
CA GLN A 248 -3.07 15.55 16.56
C GLN A 248 -4.47 15.10 16.11
N SER A 249 -5.18 15.94 15.35
CA SER A 249 -6.50 15.63 14.82
C SER A 249 -6.47 14.40 13.89
N TYR A 250 -5.49 14.33 12.99
CA TYR A 250 -5.36 13.20 12.06
C TYR A 250 -4.82 11.93 12.75
N GLU A 251 -3.95 12.04 13.74
CA GLU A 251 -3.53 10.90 14.57
C GLU A 251 -4.70 10.29 15.34
N LEU A 252 -5.56 11.14 15.92
CA LEU A 252 -6.76 10.69 16.62
C LEU A 252 -7.73 9.97 15.66
N LYS A 253 -7.99 10.53 14.48
CA LYS A 253 -8.83 9.88 13.45
C LYS A 253 -8.27 8.53 13.02
N ALA A 254 -6.96 8.43 12.81
CA ALA A 254 -6.31 7.17 12.47
C ALA A 254 -6.51 6.13 13.58
N ALA A 255 -6.30 6.52 14.85
CA ALA A 255 -6.51 5.65 16.00
C ALA A 255 -7.98 5.21 16.17
N GLU A 256 -8.93 6.10 15.90
CA GLU A 256 -10.36 5.77 15.93
C GLU A 256 -10.75 4.74 14.87
N GLU A 257 -10.24 4.86 13.64
CA GLU A 257 -10.52 3.90 12.58
C GLU A 257 -9.91 2.52 12.86
N LEU A 258 -8.69 2.49 13.42
CA LEU A 258 -8.06 1.25 13.90
C LEU A 258 -8.83 0.62 15.07
N ARG A 259 -9.37 1.44 15.99
CA ARG A 259 -10.17 0.93 17.11
C ARG A 259 -11.48 0.30 16.63
N LYS A 260 -12.13 0.90 15.64
CA LYS A 260 -13.36 0.38 15.04
C LYS A 260 -13.10 -0.88 14.22
N ASN A 261 -11.94 -0.96 13.58
CA ASN A 261 -11.57 -2.03 12.66
C ASN A 261 -10.16 -2.51 13.00
N PRO A 262 -10.00 -3.25 14.10
CA PRO A 262 -8.70 -3.77 14.45
C PRO A 262 -8.21 -4.67 13.31
N PRO A 263 -6.94 -4.55 12.91
CA PRO A 263 -6.31 -5.55 12.06
C PRO A 263 -6.51 -6.92 12.70
N ASN A 264 -6.55 -7.97 11.88
CA ASN A 264 -6.98 -9.31 12.31
C ASN A 264 -5.98 -9.95 13.31
N TRP A 265 -5.92 -9.45 14.55
CA TRP A 265 -4.97 -9.80 15.62
C TRP A 265 -5.28 -11.17 16.26
N GLY A 266 -6.26 -11.90 15.71
CA GLY A 266 -6.84 -13.10 16.32
C GLY A 266 -6.00 -14.37 16.22
N ILE A 267 -4.98 -14.43 15.36
CA ILE A 267 -4.10 -15.60 15.30
C ILE A 267 -2.98 -15.43 16.31
N ARG A 268 -3.21 -15.89 17.55
CA ARG A 268 -2.15 -16.00 18.55
C ARG A 268 -1.07 -16.94 18.03
N ARG A 269 0.20 -16.51 18.07
CA ARG A 269 1.36 -17.38 17.87
C ARG A 269 1.25 -18.54 18.87
N THR A 270 1.08 -19.77 18.40
CA THR A 270 1.21 -20.98 19.25
C THR A 270 2.42 -21.81 18.85
N PRO A 271 3.66 -21.29 18.90
CA PRO A 271 4.83 -22.12 18.74
C PRO A 271 5.00 -22.99 19.99
N ARG A 272 5.03 -24.31 19.83
CA ARG A 272 5.65 -25.19 20.83
C ARG A 272 7.14 -25.24 20.50
N PHE A 273 7.93 -24.36 21.11
CA PHE A 273 9.36 -24.60 21.22
C PHE A 273 9.56 -25.77 22.18
N MET A 274 9.89 -26.95 21.65
CA MET A 274 10.54 -27.99 22.45
C MET A 274 12.00 -28.01 22.03
N GLU A 275 12.90 -27.69 22.97
CA GLU A 275 14.34 -27.87 22.77
C GLU A 275 14.60 -29.34 22.42
N VAL A 276 15.03 -29.58 21.18
CA VAL A 276 15.59 -30.88 20.81
C VAL A 276 17.02 -30.86 21.32
N LYS A 277 17.28 -31.58 22.41
CA LYS A 277 18.65 -31.91 22.81
C LYS A 277 19.27 -32.75 21.69
N LEU A 278 20.20 -32.17 20.94
CA LEU A 278 21.09 -32.93 20.06
C LEU A 278 21.97 -33.78 20.98
N GLY A 279 21.75 -35.09 20.95
CA GLY A 279 22.63 -36.09 21.56
C GLY A 279 23.69 -36.56 20.58
#